data_AF-A0A2M8ED44-F1
#
_entry.id   AF-A0A2M8ED44-F1
#
_cell.length_a   1.000
_cell.length_b   1.000
_cell.length_c   1.000
_cell.angle_alpha   90.00
_cell.angle_beta   90.00
_cell.angle_gamma   90.00
#
_symmetry.space_group_name_H-M   'P 1'
#
loop_
_entity.id
_entity.type
_entity.pdbx_description
1 polymer ?
#
loop_
_entity_poly.entity_id
_entity_poly.type
_entity_poly.pdbx_seq_one_letter_code
_entity_poly.pdbx_strand_id
1 'polypeptide(L)' 'MTLTHTPDDSTSPESNRQPALLLTPMEARVLATLMEKARTVPDSYPLSLNALTLGCNQKTTRDPVMNLSDAEVLEALA' A
#
# COMPACT_ATOMS: atom_id res chain seq x y z
N MET A 1 33.59 5.16 46.51
CA MET A 1 33.34 3.98 45.67
C MET A 1 32.78 4.48 44.35
N THR A 2 33.66 4.74 43.39
CA THR A 2 33.31 5.17 42.02
C THR A 2 32.97 3.95 41.18
N LEU A 3 31.68 3.78 40.88
CA LEU A 3 31.21 2.83 39.85
C LEU A 3 31.26 3.54 38.50
N THR A 4 32.32 3.27 37.75
CA THR A 4 32.38 3.49 36.30
C THR A 4 31.39 2.54 35.62
N HIS A 5 30.29 3.06 35.09
CA HIS A 5 29.50 2.35 34.07
C HIS A 5 29.98 2.85 32.71
N THR A 6 30.47 1.90 31.93
CA THR A 6 30.87 2.01 30.52
C THR A 6 29.76 2.62 29.67
N PRO A 7 30.09 3.42 28.64
CA PRO A 7 29.13 3.76 27.61
C PRO A 7 28.82 2.49 26.83
N ASP A 8 27.59 1.98 26.94
CA ASP A 8 27.10 0.94 26.05
C ASP A 8 26.86 1.58 24.67
N ASP A 9 27.90 1.54 23.87
CA ASP A 9 27.88 1.65 22.42
C ASP A 9 27.02 0.50 21.87
N SER A 10 25.70 0.68 21.90
CA SER A 10 24.78 -0.11 21.10
C SER A 10 24.55 0.61 19.78
N THR A 11 25.61 0.69 18.97
CA THR A 11 25.51 0.79 17.51
C THR A 11 24.75 -0.44 17.00
N SER A 12 23.42 -0.38 17.10
CA SER A 12 22.55 -1.35 16.43
C SER A 12 22.85 -1.24 14.93
N PRO A 13 23.19 -2.35 14.25
CA PRO A 13 23.46 -2.29 12.83
C PRO A 13 22.20 -1.79 12.16
N GLU A 14 22.33 -0.79 11.30
CA GLU A 14 21.27 -0.32 10.42
C GLU A 14 20.83 -1.50 9.55
N SER A 15 19.91 -2.28 10.10
CA SER A 15 19.41 -3.53 9.54
C SER A 15 18.67 -3.18 8.27
N ASN A 16 19.40 -3.23 7.15
CA ASN A 16 18.90 -3.35 5.79
C ASN A 16 17.57 -2.61 5.60
N ARG A 17 17.60 -1.27 5.60
CA ARG A 17 16.45 -0.47 5.18
C ARG A 17 16.22 -0.77 3.69
N GLN A 18 15.50 -1.86 3.42
CA GLN A 18 14.85 -2.08 2.12
C GLN A 18 14.23 -0.74 1.73
N PRO A 19 14.47 -0.25 0.50
CA PRO A 19 13.84 0.99 0.07
C PRO A 19 12.36 0.82 0.34
N ALA A 20 11.79 1.72 1.15
CA ALA A 20 10.34 1.75 1.32
C ALA A 20 9.78 1.83 -0.10
N LEU A 21 9.00 0.83 -0.51
CA LEU A 21 8.31 0.89 -1.79
C LEU A 21 7.33 2.05 -1.66
N LEU A 22 7.75 3.24 -2.10
CA LEU A 22 6.96 4.45 -2.04
C LEU A 22 5.96 4.38 -3.19
N LEU A 23 4.81 3.76 -2.92
CA LEU A 23 3.71 3.72 -3.86
C LEU A 23 3.16 5.13 -4.07
N THR A 24 2.85 5.47 -5.31
CA THR A 24 2.03 6.64 -5.59
C THR A 24 0.64 6.46 -4.98
N PRO A 25 -0.11 7.55 -4.71
CA PRO A 25 -1.47 7.43 -4.17
C PRO A 25 -2.41 6.56 -5.03
N MET A 26 -2.21 6.55 -6.35
CA MET A 26 -2.98 5.74 -7.30
C MET A 26 -2.61 4.26 -7.20
N GLU A 27 -1.30 3.93 -7.19
CA GLU A 27 -0.83 2.55 -6.98
C GLU A 27 -1.30 1.99 -5.64
N ALA A 28 -1.18 2.77 -4.57
CA ALA A 28 -1.65 2.37 -3.25
C ALA A 28 -3.16 2.10 -3.24
N ARG A 29 -3.95 2.92 -3.94
CA ARG A 29 -5.40 2.73 -4.09
C ARG A 29 -5.73 1.45 -4.85
N VAL A 30 -5.04 1.19 -5.95
CA VAL A 30 -5.24 0.00 -6.79
C VAL A 30 -4.90 -1.26 -6.00
N LEU A 31 -3.73 -1.29 -5.36
CA LEU A 31 -3.29 -2.40 -4.52
C LEU A 31 -4.28 -2.68 -3.38
N ALA A 32 -4.68 -1.63 -2.63
CA ALA A 32 -5.61 -1.77 -1.53
C ALA A 32 -6.99 -2.30 -2.00
N THR A 33 -7.46 -1.85 -3.17
CA THR A 33 -8.71 -2.35 -3.76
C THR A 33 -8.61 -3.82 -4.13
N LEU A 34 -7.50 -4.24 -4.76
CA LEU A 34 -7.27 -5.66 -5.09
C LEU A 34 -7.24 -6.52 -3.83
N MET A 35 -6.50 -6.10 -2.80
CA MET A 35 -6.40 -6.83 -1.53
C MET A 35 -7.75 -6.94 -0.81
N GLU A 36 -8.51 -5.85 -0.77
CA GLU A 36 -9.86 -5.83 -0.20
C GLU A 36 -10.76 -6.82 -0.93
N LYS A 37 -10.84 -6.72 -2.27
CA LYS A 37 -11.79 -7.50 -3.06
C LYS A 37 -11.41 -8.98 -3.15
N ALA A 38 -10.11 -9.32 -3.17
CA ALA A 38 -9.66 -10.70 -3.07
C ALA A 38 -10.18 -11.38 -1.78
N ARG A 39 -10.29 -10.64 -0.68
CA ARG A 39 -10.77 -11.16 0.60
C ARG A 39 -12.29 -11.10 0.76
N THR A 40 -12.94 -10.02 0.32
CA THR A 40 -14.37 -9.80 0.59
C THR A 40 -15.29 -10.33 -0.51
N VAL A 41 -14.79 -10.47 -1.74
CA VAL A 41 -15.55 -10.95 -2.91
C VAL A 41 -14.71 -11.93 -3.75
N PRO A 42 -14.25 -13.05 -3.17
CA PRO A 42 -13.31 -13.97 -3.83
C PRO A 42 -13.84 -14.54 -5.15
N ASP A 43 -15.16 -14.75 -5.28
CA ASP A 43 -15.78 -15.28 -6.50
C ASP A 43 -15.68 -14.32 -7.70
N SER A 44 -15.48 -13.02 -7.45
CA SER A 44 -15.29 -12.02 -8.50
C SER A 44 -13.81 -11.79 -8.83
N TYR A 45 -12.90 -12.48 -8.15
CA TYR A 45 -11.46 -12.33 -8.38
C TYR A 45 -10.95 -13.38 -9.39
N PRO A 46 -10.06 -13.02 -10.34
CA PRO A 46 -9.48 -11.69 -10.56
C PRO A 46 -10.47 -10.67 -11.13
N LEU A 47 -10.31 -9.40 -10.74
CA LEU A 47 -11.15 -8.31 -11.20
C LEU A 47 -10.86 -7.95 -12.66
N SER A 48 -11.90 -7.59 -13.42
CA SER A 48 -11.72 -6.86 -14.69
C SER A 48 -11.26 -5.41 -14.43
N LEU A 49 -10.70 -4.75 -15.44
CA LEU A 49 -10.27 -3.34 -15.32
C LEU A 49 -11.41 -2.43 -14.86
N ASN A 50 -12.60 -2.55 -15.46
CA ASN A 50 -13.78 -1.77 -15.05
C ASN A 50 -14.18 -2.03 -13.59
N ALA A 51 -14.17 -3.30 -13.15
CA ALA A 51 -14.49 -3.63 -11.76
C ALA A 51 -13.47 -3.05 -10.77
N LEU A 52 -12.20 -3.04 -11.15
CA LEU A 52 -11.14 -2.41 -10.38
C LEU A 52 -11.30 -0.88 -10.34
N THR A 53 -11.54 -0.21 -11.46
CA THR A 53 -11.80 1.25 -11.51
C THR A 53 -13.00 1.64 -10.65
N LEU A 54 -14.11 0.91 -10.76
CA LEU A 54 -15.28 1.11 -9.89
C LEU A 54 -14.94 0.91 -8.42
N GLY A 55 -14.07 -0.07 -8.09
CA GLY A 55 -13.54 -0.31 -6.76
C GLY A 55 -12.66 0.84 -6.24
N CYS A 56 -11.79 1.40 -7.07
CA CYS A 56 -10.93 2.53 -6.73
C CYS A 56 -11.75 3.79 -6.43
N ASN A 57 -12.87 3.98 -7.14
CA ASN A 57 -13.76 5.15 -7.06
C ASN A 57 -14.96 4.96 -6.11
N GLN A 58 -14.96 3.93 -5.26
CA GLN A 58 -16.03 3.73 -4.28
C GLN A 58 -16.15 4.95 -3.35
N LYS A 59 -17.40 5.35 -3.07
CA LYS A 59 -17.70 6.47 -2.16
C LYS A 59 -17.59 6.10 -0.68
N THR A 60 -17.51 4.81 -0.39
CA THR A 60 -17.40 4.25 0.97
C THR A 60 -16.07 3.54 1.10
N THR A 61 -15.52 3.52 2.33
CA THR A 61 -14.24 2.84 2.63
C THR A 61 -13.09 3.34 1.74
N ARG A 62 -13.13 4.61 1.32
CA ARG A 62 -12.08 5.30 0.57
C ARG A 62 -11.88 6.67 1.19
N ASP A 63 -10.63 6.98 1.53
CA ASP A 63 -10.22 8.30 2.00
C ASP A 63 -8.83 8.63 1.40
N PRO A 64 -8.70 9.65 0.53
CA PRO A 64 -9.78 10.47 -0.02
C PRO A 64 -10.63 9.69 -1.04
N VAL A 65 -11.87 10.12 -1.28
CA VAL A 65 -12.63 9.64 -2.44
C VAL A 65 -11.93 10.11 -3.72
N MET A 66 -11.70 9.20 -4.67
CA MET A 66 -11.02 9.49 -5.94
C MET A 66 -11.99 9.28 -7.12
N ASN A 67 -11.62 9.81 -8.28
CA ASN A 67 -12.30 9.59 -9.54
C ASN A 67 -11.27 9.30 -10.64
N LEU A 68 -10.65 8.12 -10.54
CA LEU A 68 -9.64 7.64 -11.48
C LEU A 68 -10.30 7.18 -12.79
N SER A 69 -9.67 7.48 -13.91
CA SER A 69 -9.98 6.91 -15.22
C SER A 69 -9.39 5.49 -15.36
N ASP A 70 -9.92 4.71 -16.30
CA ASP A 70 -9.37 3.38 -16.62
C ASP A 70 -7.89 3.46 -17.05
N ALA A 71 -7.47 4.56 -17.70
CA ALA A 71 -6.08 4.76 -18.11
C ALA A 71 -5.15 4.98 -16.90
N GLU A 72 -5.56 5.77 -15.90
CA GLU A 72 -4.80 5.97 -14.67
C GLU A 72 -4.70 4.69 -13.84
N VAL A 73 -5.79 3.89 -13.80
CA VAL A 73 -5.79 2.58 -13.12
C VAL A 73 -4.88 1.59 -13.84
N LEU A 74 -4.87 1.60 -15.17
CA LEU A 74 -4.01 0.74 -15.97
C LEU A 74 -2.53 1.12 -15.83
N GLU A 75 -2.21 2.42 -15.83
CA GLU A 75 -0.85 2.91 -15.57
C GLU A 75 -0.35 2.47 -14.20
N ALA A 76 -1.21 2.54 -13.17
CA ALA A 76 -0.87 2.11 -11.81
C ALA A 76 -0.72 0.58 -11.64
N LEU A 77 -1.00 -0.22 -12.67
CA LEU A 77 -0.76 -1.67 -12.71
C LEU A 77 0.58 -2.04 -13.39
N ALA A 78 1.19 -1.10 -14.11
CA ALA A 78 2.44 -1.32 -14.86
C ALA A 78 3.67 -1.37 -13.94
#